data_AF-A0A3G7TVC4-F1
#
_entry.id   AF-A0A3G7TVC4-F1
#
_cell.length_a   1.000
_cell.length_b   1.000
_cell.length_c   1.000
_cell.angle_alpha   90.00
_cell.angle_beta   90.00
_cell.angle_gamma   90.00
#
_symmetry.space_group_name_H-M   'P 1'
#
loop_
_entity.id
_entity.type
_entity.pdbx_description
1 polymer ?
#
loop_
_entity_poly.entity_id
_entity_poly.type
_entity_poly.pdbx_seq_one_letter_code
_entity_poly.pdbx_strand_id
1 'polypeptide(L)'
;MTLISNNGVNVSNSKIFNLSPGNLSSTSTDAVNGSQLFATNQALTSIGGRVTTLESNINNNPNNGTVKYFHANSTQADSVASGTNSVAAGAGSVASGNNSAALGTNAQATGANAVAIGTGARATANNSTALGTNSVTNRENSVSVGAVGSERQITNVAAATQGTDAVNFDQLTKSVFNANAYTDQRFSELKHDLKEQDDTLSAGIAGAMAMASLPQPYSPSASMTSIGAANYRGQSALSFGVSRISDNGRWVSKLQASTNTQGDAGISVGAGYQW
;
A
#
# COMPACT_ATOMS: atom_id res chain seq x y z
N MET A 1 76.53 60.06 -32.56
CA MET A 1 76.13 58.68 -32.87
C MET A 1 77.17 57.76 -32.25
N THR A 2 76.93 57.25 -31.05
CA THR A 2 77.85 56.30 -30.41
C THR A 2 77.43 54.90 -30.87
N LEU A 3 78.27 54.28 -31.70
CA LEU A 3 78.08 52.90 -32.13
C LEU A 3 78.40 51.97 -30.95
N ILE A 4 77.38 51.28 -30.46
CA ILE A 4 77.51 50.23 -29.46
C ILE A 4 77.99 48.96 -30.19
N SER A 5 79.04 48.32 -29.68
CA SER A 5 79.58 47.07 -30.25
C SER A 5 78.64 45.88 -30.05
N ASN A 6 78.82 44.80 -30.83
CA ASN A 6 78.08 43.54 -30.69
C ASN A 6 78.20 42.85 -29.30
N ASN A 7 79.01 43.40 -28.39
CA ASN A 7 79.26 42.86 -27.05
C ASN A 7 78.52 43.62 -25.93
N GLY A 8 77.60 44.53 -26.27
CA GLY A 8 76.77 45.26 -25.30
C GLY A 8 77.40 46.54 -24.72
N VAL A 9 76.74 47.15 -23.73
CA VAL A 9 77.16 48.39 -23.04
C VAL A 9 77.35 48.11 -21.54
N ASN A 10 78.52 48.44 -20.98
CA ASN A 10 78.76 48.41 -19.53
C ASN A 10 78.45 49.78 -18.91
N VAL A 11 77.39 49.87 -18.10
CA VAL A 11 76.95 51.12 -17.44
C VAL A 11 77.34 51.21 -15.94
N SER A 12 78.14 50.27 -15.42
CA SER A 12 78.76 50.34 -14.07
C SER A 12 77.83 50.66 -12.87
N ASN A 13 76.54 50.27 -12.91
CA ASN A 13 75.45 50.64 -11.95
C ASN A 13 74.75 51.98 -12.17
N SER A 14 74.94 52.64 -13.31
CA SER A 14 74.18 53.84 -13.67
C SER A 14 72.78 53.48 -14.19
N LYS A 15 71.79 54.33 -13.89
CA LYS A 15 70.45 54.23 -14.50
C LYS A 15 70.51 54.55 -15.99
N ILE A 16 69.76 53.80 -16.79
CA ILE A 16 69.49 54.12 -18.20
C ILE A 16 68.13 54.84 -18.26
N PHE A 17 68.11 56.10 -18.68
CA PHE A 17 66.89 56.91 -18.82
C PHE A 17 66.55 57.14 -20.29
N ASN A 18 65.29 57.51 -20.59
CA ASN A 18 64.74 57.67 -21.94
C ASN A 18 64.69 56.40 -22.80
N LEU A 19 64.61 55.21 -22.18
CA LEU A 19 64.40 53.96 -22.90
C LEU A 19 62.93 53.87 -23.38
N SER A 20 62.70 53.95 -24.69
CA SER A 20 61.41 53.63 -25.30
C SER A 20 61.00 52.18 -25.00
N PRO A 21 59.70 51.84 -24.97
CA PRO A 21 59.26 50.45 -24.77
C PRO A 21 59.89 49.53 -25.81
N GLY A 22 60.50 48.43 -25.36
CA GLY A 22 61.06 47.43 -26.26
C GLY A 22 59.96 46.65 -26.98
N ASN A 23 60.25 46.15 -28.18
CA ASN A 23 59.33 45.25 -28.87
C ASN A 23 59.19 43.94 -28.08
N LEU A 24 57.97 43.48 -27.80
CA LEU A 24 57.71 42.24 -27.07
C LEU A 24 57.35 41.12 -28.05
N SER A 25 58.37 40.44 -28.57
CA SER A 25 58.22 39.25 -29.42
C SER A 25 59.19 38.15 -28.99
N SER A 26 58.94 36.92 -29.43
CA SER A 26 59.79 35.76 -29.09
C SER A 26 61.23 35.85 -29.61
N THR A 27 61.50 36.74 -30.57
CA THR A 27 62.84 36.97 -31.14
C THR A 27 63.44 38.32 -30.76
N SER A 28 62.74 39.10 -29.94
CA SER A 28 63.21 40.44 -29.57
C SER A 28 64.40 40.37 -28.63
N THR A 29 65.39 41.23 -28.88
CA THR A 29 66.52 41.48 -27.98
C THR A 29 66.46 42.89 -27.40
N ASP A 30 65.33 43.59 -27.57
CA ASP A 30 65.13 44.94 -27.03
C ASP A 30 65.13 44.91 -25.51
N ALA A 31 65.71 45.92 -24.89
CA ALA A 31 65.60 46.10 -23.45
C ALA A 31 64.16 46.48 -23.08
N VAL A 32 63.58 45.79 -22.09
CA VAL A 32 62.29 46.16 -21.51
C VAL A 32 62.46 47.34 -20.56
N ASN A 33 61.59 48.34 -20.66
CA ASN A 33 61.65 49.51 -19.78
C ASN A 33 60.73 49.31 -18.56
N GLY A 34 60.84 50.24 -17.60
CA GLY A 34 60.03 50.20 -16.37
C GLY A 34 58.52 50.22 -16.60
N SER A 35 58.03 50.85 -17.68
CA SER A 35 56.58 50.90 -17.98
C SER A 35 56.02 49.53 -18.39
N GLN A 36 56.80 48.71 -19.10
CA GLN A 36 56.40 47.36 -19.52
C GLN A 36 56.37 46.39 -18.34
N LEU A 37 57.42 46.40 -17.51
CA LEU A 37 57.46 45.60 -16.28
C LEU A 37 56.36 46.03 -15.29
N PHE A 38 56.11 47.33 -15.18
CA PHE A 38 55.01 47.85 -14.36
C PHE A 38 53.66 47.34 -14.86
N ALA A 39 53.41 47.34 -16.17
CA ALA A 39 52.18 46.78 -16.74
C ALA A 39 51.99 45.30 -16.38
N THR A 40 53.06 44.50 -16.46
CA THR A 40 53.04 43.10 -16.00
C THR A 40 52.74 43.00 -14.49
N ASN A 41 53.37 43.83 -13.66
CA ASN A 41 53.16 43.83 -12.21
C ASN A 41 51.74 44.26 -11.82
N GLN A 42 51.12 45.18 -12.56
CA GLN A 42 49.71 45.55 -12.37
C GLN A 42 48.78 44.39 -12.73
N ALA A 43 49.07 43.66 -13.82
CA ALA A 43 48.32 42.46 -14.17
C ALA A 43 48.47 41.37 -13.10
N LEU A 44 49.69 41.16 -12.57
CA LEU A 44 49.95 40.22 -11.49
C LEU A 44 49.20 40.59 -10.20
N THR A 45 49.19 41.87 -9.84
CA THR A 45 48.42 42.39 -8.70
C THR A 45 46.92 42.10 -8.86
N SER A 46 46.39 42.31 -10.06
CA SER A 46 44.98 42.01 -10.38
C SER A 46 44.66 40.51 -10.25
N ILE A 47 45.58 39.64 -10.68
CA ILE A 47 45.46 38.19 -10.49
C ILE A 47 45.47 37.84 -9.00
N GLY A 48 46.38 38.44 -8.22
CA GLY A 48 46.44 38.26 -6.77
C GLY A 48 45.09 38.56 -6.10
N GLY A 49 44.46 39.70 -6.44
CA GLY A 49 43.14 40.05 -5.94
C GLY A 49 42.03 39.05 -6.33
N ARG A 50 42.06 38.52 -7.56
CA ARG A 50 41.12 37.48 -8.02
C ARG A 50 41.31 36.17 -7.24
N VAL A 51 42.55 35.77 -6.96
CA VAL A 51 42.85 34.56 -6.20
C VAL A 51 42.36 34.69 -4.77
N THR A 52 42.64 35.81 -4.08
CA THR A 52 42.11 36.07 -2.74
C THR A 52 40.58 36.03 -2.70
N THR A 53 39.92 36.53 -3.74
CA THR A 53 38.46 36.45 -3.86
C THR A 53 37.97 35.00 -3.99
N LEU A 54 38.64 34.17 -4.79
CA LEU A 54 38.30 32.76 -4.95
C LEU A 54 38.51 31.97 -3.66
N GLU A 55 39.64 32.18 -2.98
CA GLU A 55 39.94 31.55 -1.69
C GLU A 55 38.88 31.92 -0.65
N SER A 56 38.50 33.20 -0.59
CA SER A 56 37.40 33.66 0.26
C SER A 56 36.09 32.94 -0.10
N ASN A 57 35.75 32.82 -1.38
CA ASN A 57 34.51 32.16 -1.80
C ASN A 57 34.49 30.64 -1.52
N ILE A 58 35.65 29.98 -1.57
CA ILE A 58 35.79 28.54 -1.29
C ILE A 58 35.79 28.28 0.23
N ASN A 59 36.52 29.10 1.00
CA ASN A 59 36.76 28.87 2.42
C ASN A 59 35.69 29.51 3.33
N ASN A 60 35.12 30.67 2.96
CA ASN A 60 34.09 31.37 3.73
C ASN A 60 32.67 30.87 3.45
N ASN A 61 32.53 29.64 2.97
CA ASN A 61 31.26 28.95 3.16
C ASN A 61 31.20 28.52 4.63
N PRO A 62 30.30 29.08 5.47
CA PRO A 62 30.28 28.89 6.93
C PRO A 62 30.08 27.44 7.42
N ASN A 63 30.11 26.45 6.53
CA ASN A 63 29.90 25.03 6.79
C ASN A 63 31.01 24.14 6.17
N ASN A 64 32.28 24.56 6.13
CA ASN A 64 33.40 23.68 5.73
C ASN A 64 33.32 23.16 4.27
N GLY A 65 33.25 24.07 3.28
CA GLY A 65 33.40 23.70 1.85
C GLY A 65 32.12 23.38 1.06
N THR A 66 30.93 23.75 1.55
CA THR A 66 29.67 23.12 1.15
C THR A 66 28.78 23.74 0.04
N VAL A 67 29.18 24.60 -0.92
CA VAL A 67 28.20 25.38 -1.76
C VAL A 67 26.94 25.97 -1.02
N LYS A 68 25.99 26.65 -1.68
CA LYS A 68 24.90 27.38 -0.98
C LYS A 68 23.76 26.51 -0.45
N TYR A 69 23.48 25.37 -1.09
CA TYR A 69 22.28 24.56 -0.82
C TYR A 69 22.58 23.15 -0.31
N PHE A 70 23.86 22.77 -0.16
CA PHE A 70 24.27 21.40 0.20
C PHE A 70 25.20 21.40 1.42
N HIS A 71 24.64 21.64 2.60
CA HIS A 71 25.41 21.66 3.85
C HIS A 71 25.53 20.28 4.49
N ALA A 72 26.73 19.93 4.92
CA ALA A 72 26.99 18.80 5.79
C ALA A 72 27.58 19.31 7.11
N ASN A 73 27.03 18.86 8.24
CA ASN A 73 27.55 19.15 9.57
C ASN A 73 27.87 17.82 10.26
N SER A 74 29.13 17.39 10.18
CA SER A 74 29.60 16.14 10.78
C SER A 74 31.11 16.14 10.93
N THR A 75 31.60 15.38 11.89
CA THR A 75 33.03 15.05 12.10
C THR A 75 33.32 13.56 11.84
N GLN A 76 32.30 12.78 11.47
CA GLN A 76 32.45 11.36 11.13
C GLN A 76 33.13 11.19 9.77
N ALA A 77 33.48 9.94 9.44
CA ALA A 77 34.13 9.59 8.17
C ALA A 77 33.33 10.05 6.93
N ASP A 78 34.05 10.22 5.83
CA ASP A 78 33.48 10.58 4.53
C ASP A 78 32.46 9.54 4.04
N SER A 79 31.60 9.95 3.12
CA SER A 79 30.73 9.03 2.40
C SER A 79 31.51 8.18 1.39
N VAL A 80 31.01 6.98 1.10
CA VAL A 80 31.63 6.03 0.17
C VAL A 80 30.61 5.65 -0.90
N ALA A 81 30.77 6.22 -2.10
CA ALA A 81 30.04 5.83 -3.31
C ALA A 81 30.93 4.91 -4.17
N SER A 82 30.97 3.62 -3.84
CA SER A 82 31.84 2.64 -4.50
C SER A 82 31.15 1.82 -5.59
N GLY A 83 29.82 1.80 -5.62
CA GLY A 83 29.06 1.20 -6.71
C GLY A 83 29.16 2.02 -8.00
N THR A 84 29.11 1.37 -9.15
CA THR A 84 29.05 2.09 -10.44
C THR A 84 27.80 2.95 -10.47
N ASN A 85 27.90 4.23 -10.86
CA ASN A 85 26.80 5.21 -10.87
C ASN A 85 26.09 5.38 -9.51
N SER A 86 26.79 5.19 -8.39
CA SER A 86 26.21 5.32 -7.06
C SER A 86 26.28 6.74 -6.50
N VAL A 87 25.45 7.03 -5.49
CA VAL A 87 25.44 8.29 -4.75
C VAL A 87 25.48 7.99 -3.25
N ALA A 88 26.45 8.56 -2.53
CA ALA A 88 26.52 8.48 -1.08
C ALA A 88 26.60 9.91 -0.50
N ALA A 89 25.58 10.31 0.26
CA ALA A 89 25.49 11.63 0.87
C ALA A 89 25.13 11.51 2.36
N GLY A 90 26.01 12.04 3.21
CA GLY A 90 25.92 11.93 4.66
C GLY A 90 27.13 11.17 5.21
N ALA A 91 27.58 11.55 6.40
CA ALA A 91 28.82 11.00 6.95
C ALA A 91 28.67 9.49 7.23
N GLY A 92 29.70 8.71 6.86
CA GLY A 92 29.70 7.25 6.94
C GLY A 92 28.65 6.56 6.07
N SER A 93 27.96 7.27 5.16
CA SER A 93 27.04 6.62 4.21
C SER A 93 27.81 5.77 3.20
N VAL A 94 27.26 4.61 2.84
CA VAL A 94 27.88 3.65 1.93
C VAL A 94 26.88 3.25 0.84
N ALA A 95 27.17 3.63 -0.40
CA ALA A 95 26.45 3.20 -1.59
C ALA A 95 27.37 2.29 -2.42
N SER A 96 27.36 0.99 -2.10
CA SER A 96 28.24 -0.01 -2.74
C SER A 96 27.53 -0.84 -3.82
N GLY A 97 26.20 -0.78 -3.90
CA GLY A 97 25.46 -1.37 -5.00
C GLY A 97 25.59 -0.55 -6.29
N ASN A 98 25.60 -1.19 -7.46
CA ASN A 98 25.53 -0.46 -8.73
C ASN A 98 24.20 0.30 -8.84
N ASN A 99 24.22 1.54 -9.34
CA ASN A 99 23.09 2.46 -9.43
C ASN A 99 22.37 2.71 -8.08
N SER A 100 23.09 2.58 -6.95
CA SER A 100 22.50 2.72 -5.62
C SER A 100 22.58 4.15 -5.08
N ALA A 101 21.73 4.48 -4.11
CA ALA A 101 21.76 5.76 -3.42
C ALA A 101 21.66 5.58 -1.90
N ALA A 102 22.64 6.07 -1.14
CA ALA A 102 22.63 6.11 0.32
C ALA A 102 22.61 7.56 0.80
N LEU A 103 21.48 7.99 1.39
CA LEU A 103 21.23 9.36 1.81
C LEU A 103 20.93 9.41 3.31
N GLY A 104 21.87 9.96 4.08
CA GLY A 104 21.79 10.06 5.54
C GLY A 104 23.01 9.46 6.23
N THR A 105 23.28 9.91 7.46
CA THR A 105 24.42 9.43 8.25
C THR A 105 24.35 7.91 8.45
N ASN A 106 25.41 7.18 8.10
CA ASN A 106 25.48 5.72 8.17
C ASN A 106 24.40 4.97 7.34
N ALA A 107 23.76 5.61 6.38
CA ALA A 107 22.86 4.95 5.43
C ALA A 107 23.66 3.96 4.55
N GLN A 108 23.12 2.78 4.27
CA GLN A 108 23.79 1.70 3.54
C GLN A 108 22.91 1.19 2.41
N ALA A 109 23.26 1.50 1.16
CA ALA A 109 22.64 0.98 -0.04
C ALA A 109 23.61 0.00 -0.72
N THR A 110 23.50 -1.28 -0.36
CA THR A 110 24.47 -2.32 -0.77
C THR A 110 23.93 -3.25 -1.86
N GLY A 111 22.61 -3.31 -2.05
CA GLY A 111 21.98 -4.00 -3.18
C GLY A 111 22.09 -3.19 -4.49
N ALA A 112 22.08 -3.86 -5.65
CA ALA A 112 22.03 -3.17 -6.93
C ALA A 112 20.69 -2.45 -7.12
N ASN A 113 20.71 -1.22 -7.64
CA ASN A 113 19.55 -0.32 -7.75
C ASN A 113 18.84 -0.06 -6.41
N ALA A 114 19.54 -0.22 -5.28
CA ALA A 114 18.96 -0.01 -3.96
C ALA A 114 19.03 1.46 -3.52
N VAL A 115 18.04 1.88 -2.74
CA VAL A 115 17.94 3.24 -2.20
C VAL A 115 17.77 3.17 -0.68
N ALA A 116 18.69 3.74 0.07
CA ALA A 116 18.61 3.87 1.53
C ALA A 116 18.52 5.34 1.91
N ILE A 117 17.41 5.77 2.49
CA ILE A 117 17.15 7.16 2.89
C ILE A 117 16.85 7.22 4.37
N GLY A 118 17.69 7.90 5.14
CA GLY A 118 17.58 8.08 6.58
C GLY A 118 18.81 7.59 7.33
N THR A 119 19.03 8.12 8.53
CA THR A 119 20.16 7.73 9.38
C THR A 119 20.10 6.23 9.67
N GLY A 120 21.17 5.50 9.36
CA GLY A 120 21.23 4.05 9.57
C GLY A 120 20.26 3.21 8.72
N ALA A 121 19.58 3.78 7.72
CA ALA A 121 18.75 3.01 6.80
C ALA A 121 19.60 2.00 6.02
N ARG A 122 19.11 0.76 5.84
CA ARG A 122 19.86 -0.34 5.19
C ARG A 122 19.04 -0.97 4.08
N ALA A 123 19.39 -0.65 2.84
CA ALA A 123 18.84 -1.30 1.66
C ALA A 123 19.82 -2.33 1.10
N THR A 124 19.67 -3.59 1.52
CA THR A 124 20.63 -4.67 1.18
C THR A 124 20.15 -5.59 0.06
N ALA A 125 18.86 -5.57 -0.28
CA ALA A 125 18.30 -6.32 -1.39
C ALA A 125 18.33 -5.53 -2.71
N ASN A 126 18.38 -6.21 -3.84
CA ASN A 126 18.36 -5.57 -5.16
C ASN A 126 17.01 -4.87 -5.42
N ASN A 127 17.05 -3.76 -6.14
CA ASN A 127 15.88 -2.97 -6.52
C ASN A 127 14.95 -2.69 -5.32
N SER A 128 15.52 -2.28 -4.18
CA SER A 128 14.76 -2.08 -2.95
C SER A 128 15.00 -0.70 -2.33
N THR A 129 14.02 -0.20 -1.59
CA THR A 129 14.07 1.12 -0.96
C THR A 129 13.83 1.02 0.54
N ALA A 130 14.84 1.30 1.36
CA ALA A 130 14.70 1.49 2.79
C ALA A 130 14.48 2.98 3.10
N LEU A 131 13.28 3.34 3.55
CA LEU A 131 12.85 4.73 3.76
C LEU A 131 12.61 5.01 5.25
N GLY A 132 13.39 5.92 5.81
CA GLY A 132 13.34 6.33 7.21
C GLY A 132 14.53 5.82 8.03
N THR A 133 14.77 6.48 9.17
CA THR A 133 15.84 6.13 10.11
C THR A 133 15.77 4.66 10.52
N ASN A 134 16.88 3.93 10.41
CA ASN A 134 16.97 2.50 10.74
C ASN A 134 16.00 1.59 9.96
N SER A 135 15.37 2.05 8.88
CA SER A 135 14.56 1.17 8.03
C SER A 135 15.44 0.13 7.35
N VAL A 136 14.91 -1.08 7.14
CA VAL A 136 15.64 -2.20 6.55
C VAL A 136 14.81 -2.82 5.43
N THR A 137 15.42 -3.02 4.26
CA THR A 137 14.88 -3.91 3.22
C THR A 137 15.75 -5.14 3.07
N ASN A 138 15.13 -6.32 3.16
CA ASN A 138 15.76 -7.62 2.96
C ASN A 138 15.07 -8.43 1.84
N ARG A 139 14.14 -7.81 1.10
CA ARG A 139 13.41 -8.40 -0.03
C ARG A 139 13.67 -7.57 -1.29
N GLU A 140 13.91 -8.24 -2.40
CA GLU A 140 14.04 -7.56 -3.70
C GLU A 140 12.71 -6.93 -4.12
N ASN A 141 12.77 -5.88 -4.95
CA ASN A 141 11.58 -5.21 -5.50
C ASN A 141 10.61 -4.71 -4.41
N SER A 142 11.13 -4.17 -3.31
CA SER A 142 10.32 -3.77 -2.15
C SER A 142 10.68 -2.40 -1.60
N VAL A 143 9.70 -1.74 -1.01
CA VAL A 143 9.89 -0.53 -0.20
C VAL A 143 9.59 -0.90 1.25
N SER A 144 10.53 -0.63 2.16
CA SER A 144 10.32 -0.77 3.60
C SER A 144 10.38 0.60 4.25
N VAL A 145 9.34 0.93 5.02
CA VAL A 145 9.26 2.17 5.82
C VAL A 145 9.67 1.94 7.28
N GLY A 146 10.22 0.78 7.62
CA GLY A 146 10.58 0.41 8.98
C GLY A 146 11.50 -0.80 9.05
N ALA A 147 11.54 -1.44 10.21
CA ALA A 147 12.21 -2.72 10.43
C ALA A 147 11.30 -3.64 11.26
N VAL A 148 11.65 -4.92 11.33
CA VAL A 148 10.90 -5.89 12.16
C VAL A 148 10.91 -5.43 13.62
N GLY A 149 9.72 -5.28 14.23
CA GLY A 149 9.55 -4.76 15.58
C GLY A 149 9.74 -3.24 15.70
N SER A 150 9.86 -2.54 14.57
CA SER A 150 9.95 -1.08 14.46
C SER A 150 9.18 -0.61 13.22
N GLU A 151 7.96 -1.13 13.07
CA GLU A 151 7.04 -0.79 12.01
C GLU A 151 6.57 0.67 12.15
N ARG A 152 6.27 1.30 11.01
CA ARG A 152 5.72 2.65 10.95
C ARG A 152 4.33 2.63 10.36
N GLN A 153 3.48 3.55 10.82
CA GLN A 153 2.22 3.83 10.16
C GLN A 153 2.46 4.67 8.91
N ILE A 154 1.73 4.34 7.84
CA ILE A 154 1.65 5.16 6.62
C ILE A 154 0.32 5.90 6.69
N THR A 155 0.37 7.22 6.91
CA THR A 155 -0.82 8.06 7.12
C THR A 155 -1.11 8.94 5.92
N ASN A 156 -2.32 9.50 5.85
CA ASN A 156 -2.79 10.33 4.73
C ASN A 156 -2.84 9.58 3.39
N VAL A 157 -3.14 8.27 3.45
CA VAL A 157 -3.36 7.44 2.27
C VAL A 157 -4.78 7.70 1.75
N ALA A 158 -4.88 8.35 0.59
CA ALA A 158 -6.15 8.54 -0.12
C ALA A 158 -6.76 7.18 -0.51
N ALA A 159 -8.07 7.17 -0.75
CA ALA A 159 -8.76 5.96 -1.17
C ALA A 159 -8.20 5.44 -2.52
N ALA A 160 -7.92 4.14 -2.57
CA ALA A 160 -7.50 3.43 -3.78
C ALA A 160 -8.53 3.58 -4.92
N THR A 161 -8.03 3.77 -6.13
CA THR A 161 -8.81 3.92 -7.37
C THR A 161 -8.45 2.88 -8.44
N GLN A 162 -7.28 2.27 -8.34
CA GLN A 162 -6.77 1.23 -9.23
C GLN A 162 -6.39 -0.03 -8.45
N GLY A 163 -6.28 -1.16 -9.16
CA GLY A 163 -6.02 -2.48 -8.54
C GLY A 163 -4.66 -2.63 -7.85
N THR A 164 -3.71 -1.72 -8.10
CA THR A 164 -2.37 -1.70 -7.49
C THR A 164 -2.18 -0.57 -6.47
N ASP A 165 -3.25 0.17 -6.14
CA ASP A 165 -3.19 1.23 -5.13
C ASP A 165 -3.22 0.63 -3.72
N ALA A 166 -2.57 1.31 -2.77
CA ALA A 166 -2.71 0.98 -1.36
C ALA A 166 -4.13 1.31 -0.86
N VAL A 167 -4.75 0.36 -0.16
CA VAL A 167 -6.08 0.53 0.45
C VAL A 167 -5.93 1.18 1.83
N ASN A 168 -6.75 2.20 2.11
CA ASN A 168 -6.76 2.83 3.44
C ASN A 168 -7.76 2.16 4.41
N PHE A 169 -7.72 2.54 5.69
CA PHE A 169 -8.53 1.90 6.73
C PHE A 169 -10.04 2.07 6.53
N ASP A 170 -10.48 3.20 5.96
CA ASP A 170 -11.90 3.47 5.69
C ASP A 170 -12.45 2.52 4.62
N GLN A 171 -11.69 2.28 3.55
CA GLN A 171 -12.07 1.33 2.49
C GLN A 171 -12.18 -0.10 3.03
N LEU A 172 -11.22 -0.53 3.87
CA LEU A 172 -11.27 -1.85 4.51
C LEU A 172 -12.51 -1.98 5.40
N THR A 173 -12.73 -1.00 6.29
CA THR A 173 -13.87 -1.01 7.22
C THR A 173 -15.19 -1.02 6.48
N LYS A 174 -15.32 -0.22 5.41
CA LYS A 174 -16.51 -0.21 4.54
C LYS A 174 -16.74 -1.57 3.86
N SER A 175 -15.69 -2.22 3.39
CA SER A 175 -15.79 -3.54 2.76
C SER A 175 -16.26 -4.61 3.76
N VAL A 176 -15.70 -4.62 4.97
CA VAL A 176 -16.09 -5.55 6.04
C VAL A 176 -17.53 -5.28 6.48
N PHE A 177 -17.91 -4.01 6.64
CA PHE A 177 -19.28 -3.63 6.96
C PHE A 177 -20.28 -4.15 5.92
N ASN A 178 -19.99 -3.99 4.62
CA ASN A 178 -20.83 -4.50 3.55
C ASN A 178 -20.95 -6.03 3.56
N ALA A 179 -19.86 -6.75 3.87
CA ALA A 179 -19.86 -8.21 3.96
C ALA A 179 -20.72 -8.70 5.14
N ASN A 180 -20.65 -8.03 6.29
CA ASN A 180 -21.50 -8.33 7.44
C ASN A 180 -22.97 -8.05 7.13
N ALA A 181 -23.29 -6.89 6.54
CA ALA A 181 -24.65 -6.55 6.15
C ALA A 181 -25.25 -7.59 5.18
N TYR A 182 -24.47 -8.09 4.22
CA TYR A 182 -24.88 -9.18 3.34
C TYR A 182 -25.19 -10.47 4.11
N THR A 183 -24.32 -10.84 5.06
CA THR A 183 -24.48 -12.05 5.88
C THR A 183 -25.71 -11.95 6.79
N ASP A 184 -25.92 -10.79 7.42
CA ASP A 184 -27.07 -10.53 8.28
C ASP A 184 -28.37 -10.62 7.49
N GLN A 185 -28.40 -10.08 6.27
CA GLN A 185 -29.55 -10.19 5.37
C GLN A 185 -29.86 -11.66 5.07
N ARG A 186 -28.86 -12.45 4.63
CA ARG A 186 -29.05 -13.87 4.31
C ARG A 186 -29.48 -14.70 5.51
N PHE A 187 -28.98 -14.38 6.71
CA PHE A 187 -29.37 -15.07 7.92
C PHE A 187 -30.81 -14.74 8.33
N SER A 188 -31.24 -13.48 8.14
CA SER A 188 -32.62 -13.09 8.39
C SER A 188 -33.59 -13.76 7.42
N GLU A 189 -33.24 -13.84 6.13
CA GLU A 189 -34.01 -14.58 5.11
C GLU A 189 -34.13 -16.05 5.51
N LEU A 190 -33.02 -16.72 5.83
CA LEU A 190 -33.03 -18.11 6.26
C LEU A 190 -33.87 -18.34 7.53
N LYS A 191 -33.79 -17.42 8.50
CA LYS A 191 -34.59 -17.51 9.74
C LYS A 191 -36.08 -17.39 9.43
N HIS A 192 -36.46 -16.58 8.45
CA HIS A 192 -37.83 -16.45 8.00
C HIS A 192 -38.31 -17.75 7.33
N ASP A 193 -37.54 -18.28 6.38
CA ASP A 193 -37.85 -19.52 5.67
C ASP A 193 -37.99 -20.71 6.63
N LEU A 194 -37.11 -20.80 7.64
CA LEU A 194 -37.20 -21.82 8.69
C LEU A 194 -38.46 -21.67 9.55
N LYS A 195 -38.88 -20.43 9.84
CA LYS A 195 -40.10 -20.18 10.60
C LYS A 195 -41.34 -20.56 9.79
N GLU A 196 -41.35 -20.19 8.50
CA GLU A 196 -42.41 -20.56 7.56
C GLU A 196 -42.50 -22.08 7.44
N GLN A 197 -41.37 -22.77 7.27
CA GLN A 197 -41.33 -24.23 7.24
C GLN A 197 -41.85 -24.87 8.54
N ASP A 198 -41.48 -24.35 9.72
CA ASP A 198 -42.00 -24.83 11.00
C ASP A 198 -43.52 -24.62 11.13
N ASP A 199 -44.05 -23.50 10.63
CA ASP A 199 -45.48 -23.22 10.61
C ASP A 199 -46.24 -24.13 9.64
N THR A 200 -45.75 -24.30 8.41
CA THR A 200 -46.34 -25.22 7.41
C THR A 200 -46.35 -26.67 7.93
N LEU A 201 -45.24 -27.14 8.50
CA LEU A 201 -45.17 -28.49 9.09
C LEU A 201 -46.12 -28.65 10.27
N SER A 202 -46.18 -27.67 11.17
CA SER A 202 -47.08 -27.69 12.32
C SER A 202 -48.55 -27.71 11.89
N ALA A 203 -48.90 -26.94 10.86
CA ALA A 203 -50.25 -26.91 10.29
C ALA A 203 -50.60 -28.22 9.57
N GLY A 204 -49.64 -28.84 8.89
CA GLY A 204 -49.78 -30.18 8.31
C GLY A 204 -50.05 -31.26 9.37
N ILE A 205 -49.32 -31.23 10.49
CA ILE A 205 -49.55 -32.13 11.64
C ILE A 205 -50.93 -31.90 12.26
N ALA A 206 -51.36 -30.64 12.42
CA ALA A 206 -52.72 -30.33 12.87
C ALA A 206 -53.76 -30.94 11.91
N GLY A 207 -53.55 -30.84 10.58
CA GLY A 207 -54.40 -31.47 9.57
C GLY A 207 -54.52 -32.99 9.76
N ALA A 208 -53.38 -33.66 9.96
CA ALA A 208 -53.34 -35.09 10.23
C ALA A 208 -54.07 -35.49 11.53
N MET A 209 -53.90 -34.71 12.61
CA MET A 209 -54.61 -34.96 13.87
C MET A 209 -56.12 -34.75 13.74
N ALA A 210 -56.55 -33.70 13.02
CA ALA A 210 -57.96 -33.44 12.76
C ALA A 210 -58.60 -34.62 12.02
N MET A 211 -57.95 -35.10 10.95
CA MET A 211 -58.37 -36.28 10.20
C MET A 211 -58.41 -37.56 11.06
N ALA A 212 -57.37 -37.80 11.87
CA ALA A 212 -57.31 -38.96 12.75
C ALA A 212 -58.44 -38.99 13.79
N SER A 213 -58.91 -37.82 14.22
CA SER A 213 -60.00 -37.69 15.20
C SER A 213 -61.40 -37.95 14.63
N LEU A 214 -61.55 -38.08 13.30
CA LEU A 214 -62.86 -38.22 12.65
C LEU A 214 -63.51 -39.58 13.01
N PRO A 215 -64.70 -39.58 13.65
CA PRO A 215 -65.42 -40.81 13.98
C PRO A 215 -65.82 -41.61 12.73
N GLN A 216 -66.05 -42.91 12.92
CA GLN A 216 -66.58 -43.81 11.88
C GLN A 216 -67.81 -44.56 12.41
N PRO A 217 -68.75 -44.96 11.54
CA PRO A 217 -69.92 -45.73 11.95
C PRO A 217 -69.51 -47.15 12.38
N TYR A 218 -70.34 -47.79 13.20
CA TYR A 218 -70.10 -49.13 13.74
C TYR A 218 -71.17 -50.16 13.32
N SER A 219 -72.23 -49.74 12.62
CA SER A 219 -73.31 -50.62 12.14
C SER A 219 -73.23 -50.91 10.64
N PRO A 220 -73.60 -52.13 10.18
CA PRO A 220 -73.70 -52.45 8.75
C PRO A 220 -74.65 -51.53 7.99
N SER A 221 -74.34 -51.25 6.72
CA SER A 221 -75.07 -50.32 5.83
C SER A 221 -75.08 -48.85 6.27
N ALA A 222 -74.51 -48.50 7.43
CA ALA A 222 -74.47 -47.12 7.91
C ALA A 222 -73.43 -46.28 7.16
N SER A 223 -73.78 -45.02 6.92
CA SER A 223 -72.88 -43.97 6.43
C SER A 223 -72.78 -42.86 7.48
N MET A 224 -71.63 -42.22 7.59
CA MET A 224 -71.38 -41.13 8.53
C MET A 224 -70.66 -39.98 7.83
N THR A 225 -71.11 -38.76 8.12
CA THR A 225 -70.37 -37.53 7.83
C THR A 225 -69.80 -37.01 9.15
N SER A 226 -68.51 -36.69 9.16
CA SER A 226 -67.76 -36.27 10.33
C SER A 226 -67.03 -34.97 10.08
N ILE A 227 -66.91 -34.14 11.10
CA ILE A 227 -66.06 -32.95 11.13
C ILE A 227 -65.09 -33.08 12.32
N GLY A 228 -63.85 -32.68 12.12
CA GLY A 228 -62.79 -32.77 13.12
C GLY A 228 -61.92 -31.53 13.05
N ALA A 229 -61.56 -30.99 14.20
CA ALA A 229 -60.66 -29.86 14.31
C ALA A 229 -59.50 -30.21 15.24
N ALA A 230 -58.33 -29.68 14.96
CA ALA A 230 -57.16 -29.87 15.82
C ALA A 230 -56.28 -28.62 15.84
N ASN A 231 -55.50 -28.51 16.91
CA ASN A 231 -54.49 -27.47 17.07
C ASN A 231 -53.14 -28.12 17.42
N TYR A 232 -52.06 -27.65 16.79
CA TYR A 232 -50.69 -28.06 17.07
C TYR A 232 -49.75 -26.88 16.98
N ARG A 233 -49.02 -26.60 18.08
CA ARG A 233 -48.01 -25.53 18.14
C ARG A 233 -48.50 -24.18 17.59
N GLY A 234 -49.75 -23.81 17.88
CA GLY A 234 -50.34 -22.54 17.43
C GLY A 234 -50.96 -22.57 16.02
N GLN A 235 -50.75 -23.63 15.25
CA GLN A 235 -51.42 -23.87 13.97
C GLN A 235 -52.68 -24.70 14.17
N SER A 236 -53.71 -24.46 13.37
CA SER A 236 -54.98 -25.20 13.46
C SER A 236 -55.35 -25.82 12.12
N ALA A 237 -56.16 -26.87 12.16
CA ALA A 237 -56.71 -27.45 10.96
C ALA A 237 -58.13 -27.94 11.17
N LEU A 238 -58.90 -27.92 10.08
CA LEU A 238 -60.25 -28.43 10.00
C LEU A 238 -60.28 -29.57 8.98
N SER A 239 -61.00 -30.63 9.32
CA SER A 239 -61.15 -31.81 8.48
C SER A 239 -62.61 -32.22 8.38
N PHE A 240 -62.94 -32.78 7.22
CA PHE A 240 -64.24 -33.34 6.89
C PHE A 240 -64.02 -34.75 6.39
N GLY A 241 -64.91 -35.67 6.75
CA GLY A 241 -64.84 -37.03 6.28
C GLY A 241 -66.20 -37.64 6.06
N VAL A 242 -66.23 -38.58 5.12
CA VAL A 242 -67.35 -39.48 4.91
C VAL A 242 -66.85 -40.91 5.06
N SER A 243 -67.61 -41.74 5.75
CA SER A 243 -67.29 -43.16 5.90
C SER A 243 -68.55 -44.01 5.76
N ARG A 244 -68.36 -45.26 5.30
CA ARG A 244 -69.46 -46.21 5.08
C ARG A 244 -69.01 -47.63 5.36
N ILE A 245 -69.87 -48.39 6.04
CA ILE A 245 -69.77 -49.85 6.16
C ILE A 245 -70.69 -50.50 5.11
N SER A 246 -70.19 -51.51 4.40
CA SER A 246 -70.98 -52.27 3.41
C SER A 246 -72.18 -52.98 4.05
N ASP A 247 -73.17 -53.34 3.24
CA ASP A 247 -74.41 -53.95 3.74
C ASP A 247 -74.18 -55.29 4.46
N ASN A 248 -73.18 -56.06 4.01
CA ASN A 248 -72.76 -57.29 4.67
C ASN A 248 -71.84 -57.08 5.89
N GLY A 249 -71.56 -55.83 6.26
CA GLY A 249 -70.73 -55.47 7.41
C GLY A 249 -69.23 -55.75 7.24
N ARG A 250 -68.77 -56.25 6.09
CA ARG A 250 -67.38 -56.74 5.94
C ARG A 250 -66.39 -55.69 5.45
N TRP A 251 -66.84 -54.66 4.73
CA TRP A 251 -65.97 -53.60 4.22
C TRP A 251 -66.25 -52.28 4.92
N VAL A 252 -65.19 -51.57 5.32
CA VAL A 252 -65.24 -50.20 5.82
C VAL A 252 -64.46 -49.31 4.84
N SER A 253 -65.08 -48.23 4.39
CA SER A 253 -64.44 -47.23 3.53
C SER A 253 -64.50 -45.86 4.19
N LYS A 254 -63.44 -45.06 4.04
CA LYS A 254 -63.32 -43.71 4.59
C LYS A 254 -62.62 -42.80 3.59
N LEU A 255 -63.23 -41.65 3.31
CA LEU A 255 -62.65 -40.55 2.54
C LEU A 255 -62.61 -39.31 3.44
N GLN A 256 -61.48 -38.62 3.48
CA GLN A 256 -61.27 -37.46 4.34
C GLN A 256 -60.56 -36.36 3.57
N ALA A 257 -60.88 -35.12 3.88
CA ALA A 257 -60.18 -33.93 3.41
C ALA A 257 -59.90 -33.01 4.60
N SER A 258 -58.78 -32.29 4.56
CA SER A 258 -58.41 -31.30 5.58
C SER A 258 -57.91 -30.02 4.95
N THR A 259 -58.08 -28.91 5.64
CA THR A 259 -57.42 -27.64 5.37
C THR A 259 -56.84 -27.06 6.66
N ASN A 260 -55.76 -26.28 6.58
CA ASN A 260 -55.05 -25.78 7.74
C ASN A 260 -54.88 -24.24 7.72
N THR A 261 -54.37 -23.68 8.82
CA THR A 261 -54.15 -22.22 8.98
C THR A 261 -53.09 -21.63 8.06
N GLN A 262 -52.26 -22.46 7.41
CA GLN A 262 -51.30 -22.04 6.39
C GLN A 262 -51.88 -22.09 4.97
N GLY A 263 -53.15 -22.47 4.83
CA GLY A 263 -53.86 -22.51 3.55
C GLY A 263 -53.65 -23.79 2.75
N ASP A 264 -52.93 -24.78 3.29
CA ASP A 264 -52.76 -26.07 2.61
C ASP A 264 -54.03 -26.91 2.70
N ALA A 265 -54.20 -27.79 1.72
CA ALA A 265 -55.25 -28.81 1.71
C ALA A 265 -54.66 -30.21 1.54
N GLY A 266 -55.25 -31.20 2.21
CA GLY A 266 -54.87 -32.60 2.14
C GLY A 266 -56.09 -33.49 1.96
N ILE A 267 -55.92 -34.63 1.28
CA ILE A 267 -56.97 -35.63 1.08
C ILE A 267 -56.40 -37.00 1.41
N SER A 268 -57.18 -37.84 2.08
CA SER A 268 -56.83 -39.24 2.35
C SER A 268 -58.01 -40.18 2.12
N VAL A 269 -57.72 -41.39 1.67
CA VAL A 269 -58.71 -42.46 1.47
C VAL A 269 -58.19 -43.75 2.12
N GLY A 270 -59.09 -44.50 2.75
CA GLY A 270 -58.78 -45.78 3.37
C GLY A 270 -59.91 -46.78 3.18
N ALA A 271 -59.55 -48.05 3.01
CA ALA A 271 -60.48 -49.16 2.98
C ALA A 271 -59.95 -50.31 3.83
N GLY A 272 -60.83 -50.97 4.58
CA GLY A 272 -60.50 -52.11 5.43
C GLY A 272 -61.54 -53.22 5.28
N TYR A 273 -61.09 -54.47 5.37
CA TYR A 273 -61.94 -55.65 5.36
C TYR A 273 -61.86 -56.34 6.73
N GLN A 274 -63.00 -56.63 7.34
CA GLN A 274 -63.11 -57.35 8.62
C GLN A 274 -63.74 -58.73 8.40
N TRP A 275 -63.15 -59.77 8.99
CA TRP A 275 -63.53 -61.17 8.82
C TRP A 275 -64.08 -61.81 10.08
#